data_AF-A0A3B9C1X3-F1
#
_entry.id   AF-A0A3B9C1X3-F1
#
_cell.length_a   1.000
_cell.length_b   1.000
_cell.length_c   1.000
_cell.angle_alpha   90.00
_cell.angle_beta   90.00
_cell.angle_gamma   90.00
#
_symmetry.space_group_name_H-M   'P 1'
#
loop_
_entity.id
_entity.type
_entity.pdbx_description
1 polymer ?
#
loop_
_entity_poly.entity_id
_entity_poly.type
_entity_poly.pdbx_seq_one_letter_code
_entity_poly.pdbx_strand_id
1 'polypeptide(L)'
;MEHHMKLHNDKKLFSDTLRAASQHLNIKLEFVEKDYWITLVLSRLAKSRYVDESVFKGGTSLSKGYNLIERFSEDVDIAIINDKGKKGNEIKPSFAL
;
A
#
# COMPACT_ATOMS: atom_id res chain seq x y z
N MET A 1 -26.70 0.37 8.97
CA MET A 1 -25.80 -0.38 8.07
C MET A 1 -25.06 0.65 7.23
N GLU A 2 -23.78 0.88 7.52
CA GLU A 2 -22.98 1.78 6.67
C GLU A 2 -22.75 1.11 5.31
N HIS A 3 -23.32 1.68 4.26
CA HIS A 3 -22.94 1.33 2.90
C HIS A 3 -21.57 1.93 2.64
N HIS A 4 -20.50 1.16 2.85
CA HIS A 4 -19.17 1.57 2.41
C HIS A 4 -19.15 1.59 0.88
N MET A 5 -19.38 2.77 0.31
CA MET A 5 -19.19 3.01 -1.11
C MET A 5 -17.73 2.79 -1.46
N LYS A 6 -17.45 1.79 -2.30
CA LYS A 6 -16.13 1.62 -2.91
C LYS A 6 -16.02 2.65 -4.02
N LEU A 7 -15.30 3.74 -3.77
CA LEU A 7 -15.20 4.87 -4.69
C LEU A 7 -14.83 4.42 -6.12
N HIS A 8 -13.91 3.46 -6.26
CA HIS A 8 -13.47 2.93 -7.56
C HIS A 8 -14.52 2.12 -8.34
N ASN A 9 -15.68 1.81 -7.75
CA ASN A 9 -16.75 1.12 -8.45
C ASN A 9 -17.65 2.08 -9.26
N ASP A 10 -17.68 3.37 -8.90
CA ASP A 10 -18.34 4.41 -9.68
C ASP A 10 -17.29 5.18 -10.47
N LYS A 11 -17.18 4.88 -11.77
CA LYS A 11 -16.16 5.48 -12.64
C LYS A 11 -16.25 7.01 -12.71
N LYS A 12 -17.47 7.55 -12.72
CA LYS A 12 -17.68 9.01 -12.83
C LYS A 12 -17.25 9.67 -11.53
N LEU A 13 -17.80 9.19 -10.41
CA LEU A 13 -17.47 9.73 -9.10
C LEU A 13 -15.99 9.57 -8.76
N PHE A 14 -15.38 8.42 -9.11
CA PHE A 14 -13.95 8.20 -8.93
C PHE A 14 -13.12 9.23 -9.70
N SER A 15 -13.39 9.40 -11.00
CA SER A 15 -12.67 10.36 -11.84
C SER A 15 -12.83 11.80 -11.36
N ASP A 16 -14.04 12.20 -11.00
CA ASP A 16 -14.33 13.54 -10.49
C ASP A 16 -13.63 13.79 -9.14
N THR A 17 -13.61 12.78 -8.25
CA THR A 17 -12.92 12.87 -6.95
C THR A 17 -11.41 12.96 -7.10
N LEU A 18 -10.81 12.16 -7.99
CA LEU A 18 -9.37 12.21 -8.25
C LEU A 18 -8.94 13.59 -8.79
N ARG A 19 -9.73 14.18 -9.69
CA ARG A 19 -9.48 15.55 -10.21
C ARG A 19 -9.58 16.60 -9.11
N ALA A 20 -10.63 16.53 -8.28
CA ALA A 20 -10.80 17.46 -7.16
C ALA A 20 -9.64 17.37 -6.16
N ALA A 21 -9.21 16.15 -5.81
CA ALA A 21 -8.07 15.93 -4.93
C ALA A 21 -6.74 16.42 -5.54
N SER A 22 -6.52 16.17 -6.84
CA SER A 22 -5.35 16.67 -7.58
C SER A 22 -5.25 18.19 -7.53
N GLN A 23 -6.37 18.89 -7.76
CA GLN A 23 -6.44 20.35 -7.67
C GLN A 23 -6.23 20.86 -6.24
N HIS A 24 -6.89 20.24 -5.27
CA HIS A 24 -6.83 20.66 -3.87
C HIS A 24 -5.44 20.48 -3.25
N LEU A 25 -4.77 19.37 -3.55
CA LEU A 25 -3.45 19.04 -3.02
C LEU A 25 -2.30 19.62 -3.85
N ASN A 26 -2.60 20.19 -5.03
CA ASN A 26 -1.60 20.61 -6.02
C ASN A 26 -0.62 19.46 -6.40
N ILE A 27 -1.17 18.26 -6.57
CA ILE A 27 -0.43 17.05 -6.95
C ILE A 27 -0.94 16.60 -8.32
N LYS A 28 -0.05 16.12 -9.19
CA LYS A 28 -0.46 15.56 -10.50
C LYS A 28 -1.50 14.45 -10.32
N LEU A 29 -2.54 14.46 -11.16
CA LEU A 29 -3.64 13.49 -11.13
C LEU A 29 -3.14 12.03 -11.11
N GLU A 30 -2.12 11.73 -11.91
CA GLU A 30 -1.49 10.41 -11.99
C GLU A 30 -0.94 9.91 -10.63
N PHE A 31 -0.40 10.81 -9.80
CA PHE A 31 0.13 10.45 -8.49
C PHE A 31 -0.98 10.25 -7.46
N VAL A 32 -2.05 11.03 -7.53
CA VAL A 32 -3.24 10.84 -6.67
C VAL A 32 -3.90 9.49 -6.95
N GLU A 33 -4.07 9.15 -8.23
CA GLU A 33 -4.64 7.87 -8.63
C GLU A 33 -3.78 6.68 -8.19
N LYS A 34 -2.46 6.75 -8.44
CA LYS A 34 -1.52 5.72 -8.01
C LYS A 34 -1.54 5.54 -6.48
N ASP A 35 -1.51 6.63 -5.72
CA ASP A 35 -1.53 6.60 -4.26
C ASP A 35 -2.81 5.92 -3.72
N TYR A 36 -3.96 6.20 -4.35
CA TYR A 36 -5.22 5.57 -4.02
C TYR A 36 -5.16 4.04 -4.20
N TRP A 37 -4.64 3.56 -5.33
CA TRP A 37 -4.54 2.12 -5.60
C TRP A 37 -3.57 1.41 -4.65
N ILE A 38 -2.41 2.02 -4.38
CA ILE A 38 -1.43 1.51 -3.40
C ILE A 38 -2.09 1.37 -2.03
N THR A 39 -2.77 2.42 -1.56
CA THR A 39 -3.44 2.44 -0.26
C THR A 39 -4.56 1.41 -0.19
N LEU A 40 -5.30 1.20 -1.29
CA LEU A 40 -6.34 0.19 -1.37
C LEU A 40 -5.76 -1.24 -1.28
N VAL A 41 -4.66 -1.53 -1.97
CA VAL A 41 -3.97 -2.84 -1.90
C VAL A 41 -3.48 -3.11 -0.48
N LEU A 42 -2.79 -2.13 0.13
CA LEU A 42 -2.31 -2.25 1.52
C LEU A 42 -3.47 -2.45 2.50
N SER A 43 -4.58 -1.72 2.35
CA SER A 43 -5.77 -1.91 3.19
C SER A 43 -6.38 -3.31 3.02
N ARG A 44 -6.38 -3.87 1.81
CA ARG A 44 -6.88 -5.23 1.56
C ARG A 44 -5.95 -6.28 2.15
N LEU A 45 -4.64 -6.11 2.00
CA LEU A 45 -3.64 -7.01 2.57
C LEU A 45 -3.75 -7.06 4.09
N ALA A 46 -3.85 -5.90 4.74
CA ALA A 46 -4.02 -5.78 6.19
C ALA A 46 -5.31 -6.43 6.73
N LYS A 47 -6.34 -6.58 5.89
CA LYS A 47 -7.62 -7.24 6.21
C LYS A 47 -7.70 -8.69 5.72
N SER A 48 -6.65 -9.19 5.09
CA SER A 48 -6.60 -10.53 4.52
C SER A 48 -6.04 -11.53 5.54
N ARG A 49 -6.24 -12.83 5.27
CA ARG A 49 -5.62 -13.91 6.03
C ARG A 49 -4.08 -13.94 5.98
N TYR A 50 -3.47 -13.13 5.12
CA TYR A 50 -2.02 -13.08 4.90
C TYR A 50 -1.33 -11.98 5.71
N VAL A 51 -2.07 -11.22 6.53
CA VAL A 51 -1.51 -10.10 7.29
C VAL A 51 -0.32 -10.51 8.16
N ASP A 52 -0.41 -11.66 8.83
CA ASP A 52 0.67 -12.17 9.69
C ASP A 52 1.85 -12.79 8.90
N GLU A 53 1.65 -13.03 7.61
CA GLU A 53 2.65 -13.60 6.71
C GLU A 53 3.22 -12.51 5.77
N SER A 54 2.86 -11.24 5.95
CA SER A 54 3.23 -10.16 5.04
C SER A 54 3.85 -8.98 5.78
N VAL A 55 5.00 -8.51 5.29
CA VAL A 55 5.69 -7.31 5.81
C VAL A 55 5.77 -6.26 4.72
N PHE A 56 5.16 -5.10 4.97
CA PHE A 56 5.30 -3.92 4.13
C PHE A 56 6.65 -3.24 4.40
N LYS A 57 7.50 -3.16 3.37
CA LYS A 57 8.88 -2.66 3.47
C LYS A 57 9.18 -1.63 2.37
N GLY A 58 10.45 -1.24 2.27
CA GLY A 58 10.95 -0.34 1.22
C GLY A 58 10.71 1.14 1.51
N GLY A 59 10.98 1.98 0.51
CA GLY A 59 10.82 3.43 0.65
C GLY A 59 9.37 3.87 0.89
N THR A 60 8.42 3.11 0.35
CA THR A 60 6.98 3.40 0.49
C THR A 60 6.48 3.15 1.90
N SER A 61 7.04 2.19 2.64
CA SER A 61 6.69 2.00 4.06
C SER A 61 7.24 3.12 4.94
N LEU A 62 8.43 3.64 4.61
CA LEU A 62 9.01 4.81 5.29
C LEU A 62 8.17 6.07 5.08
N SER A 63 7.63 6.28 3.87
CA SER A 63 6.78 7.44 3.60
C SER A 63 5.35 7.29 4.14
N LYS A 64 4.69 6.13 3.98
CA LYS A 64 3.28 5.94 4.38
C LYS A 64 3.06 5.46 5.82
N GLY A 65 4.00 4.70 6.37
CA GLY A 65 3.87 4.12 7.72
C GLY A 65 4.54 4.96 8.80
N TYR A 66 5.64 5.63 8.45
CA TYR A 66 6.47 6.35 9.40
C TYR A 66 6.64 7.85 9.10
N ASN A 67 6.15 8.34 7.96
CA ASN A 67 6.31 9.73 7.49
C ASN A 67 7.77 10.22 7.55
N LEU A 68 8.74 9.34 7.30
CA LEU A 68 10.17 9.65 7.42
C LEU A 68 10.76 10.30 6.16
N ILE A 69 10.09 10.16 5.01
CA ILE A 69 10.55 10.71 3.73
C ILE A 69 9.38 11.30 2.95
N GLU A 70 9.60 12.45 2.31
CA GLU A 70 8.64 13.13 1.45
C GLU A 70 8.96 12.85 -0.03
N ARG A 71 8.69 11.62 -0.47
CA ARG A 71 8.74 11.26 -1.89
C ARG A 71 7.53 10.45 -2.28
N PHE A 72 7.04 10.73 -3.47
CA PHE A 72 6.14 9.81 -4.14
C PHE A 72 6.88 8.51 -4.43
N SER A 73 6.23 7.38 -4.20
CA SER A 73 6.78 6.07 -4.52
C SER A 73 5.74 5.30 -5.30
N GLU A 74 6.09 4.95 -6.53
CA GLU A 74 5.24 4.18 -7.43
C GLU A 74 5.18 2.70 -7.01
N ASP A 75 6.27 2.20 -6.42
CA ASP A 75 6.44 0.79 -6.09
C ASP A 75 5.90 0.48 -4.68
N VAL A 76 5.45 -0.76 -4.48
CA VAL A 76 5.05 -1.31 -3.18
C VAL A 76 5.85 -2.57 -2.92
N ASP A 77 6.77 -2.52 -1.97
CA ASP A 77 7.56 -3.69 -1.59
C ASP A 77 6.87 -4.45 -0.45
N ILE A 78 6.43 -5.68 -0.74
CA ILE A 78 5.89 -6.59 0.27
C ILE A 78 6.78 -7.84 0.35
N ALA A 79 7.29 -8.14 1.54
CA ALA A 79 7.93 -9.41 1.82
C ALA A 79 6.90 -10.40 2.38
N ILE A 80 6.96 -11.66 1.92
CA ILE A 80 6.14 -12.74 2.47
C ILE A 80 7.00 -13.60 3.39
N ILE A 81 6.61 -13.69 4.66
CA ILE A 81 7.25 -14.51 5.67
C ILE A 81 6.42 -15.79 5.82
N ASN A 82 6.89 -16.87 5.21
CA ASN A 82 6.31 -18.19 5.43
C ASN A 82 7.17 -18.95 6.43
N ASP A 83 6.79 -18.86 7.71
CA ASP A 83 7.46 -19.55 8.82
C ASP A 83 6.69 -20.81 9.28
N LYS A 84 5.57 -21.13 8.62
CA LYS A 84 4.82 -22.36 8.89
C LYS A 84 5.58 -23.56 8.31
N GLY A 85 6.52 -24.08 9.11
CA GLY A 85 7.18 -25.37 8.87
C GLY A 85 8.69 -25.32 8.66
N LYS A 86 9.35 -24.16 8.74
CA LYS A 86 10.81 -24.10 8.64
C LYS A 86 11.44 -24.37 9.99
N LYS A 87 12.11 -25.52 10.13
CA LYS A 87 13.00 -25.78 11.28
C LYS A 87 14.17 -24.80 11.19
N GLY A 88 14.61 -24.29 12.35
CA GLY A 88 15.50 -23.12 12.53
C GLY A 88 16.87 -23.10 11.82
N ASN A 89 17.18 -24.06 10.95
CA ASN A 89 18.38 -24.06 10.11
C ASN A 89 18.14 -23.67 8.64
N GLU A 90 16.90 -23.44 8.18
CA GLU A 90 16.60 -23.04 6.80
C GLU A 90 16.34 -21.54 6.60
N ILE A 91 16.39 -20.77 7.69
CA ILE A 91 16.29 -19.32 7.64
C ILE A 91 17.69 -18.80 7.28
N LYS A 92 17.99 -18.66 5.99
CA LYS A 92 19.12 -17.80 5.58
C LYS A 92 18.78 -16.39 6.02
N PRO A 93 19.55 -15.73 6.90
CA PRO A 93 19.36 -14.31 7.14
C PRO A 93 19.80 -13.60 5.86
N SER A 94 18.86 -13.23 5.00
CA SER A 94 19.10 -12.31 3.90
C SER A 94 19.17 -10.88 4.44
N PHE A 95 20.08 -10.67 5.37
CA PHE A 95 20.59 -9.39 5.84
C PHE A 95 22.08 -9.61 6.10
N ALA A 96 22.83 -9.87 5.01
CA ALA A 96 24.24 -9.57 5.01
C ALA A 96 24.37 -8.08 4.69
N LEU A 97 24.97 -7.34 5.62
CA LEU A 97 25.45 -5.97 5.44
C LEU A 97 26.43 -5.89 4.27
#